data_AF-A0A425CQS8-F1
#
_entry.id   AF-A0A425CQS8-F1
#
_cell.length_a   1.000
_cell.length_b   1.000
_cell.length_c   1.000
_cell.angle_alpha   90.00
_cell.angle_beta   90.00
_cell.angle_gamma   90.00
#
_symmetry.space_group_name_H-M   'P 1'
#
loop_
_entity.id
_entity.type
_entity.pdbx_description
1 polymer ?
#
loop_
_entity_poly.entity_id
_entity_poly.type
_entity_poly.pdbx_seq_one_letter_code
_entity_poly.pdbx_strand_id
1 'polypeptide(L)'
;MIYGNRSSVLDATEASFVGSKVEKAFHEDTWRHASSLEEYQREMRSNRRISLTDNISPPTIGRRVWNMCKSLPHSPITWTFLITLGCLSALLGYIHTYPSLHTFPHHISMDRSLMDYWIVMIVSLRQRMVTHLGDDSLGSYLVWIAWTVLCGVLATSCGYFISTNSDGSGIPQMKALLAGQLNTSNVLSYAALVARCVGTVLSNASGLSVGKEGPFLHMISIMADKLSGLSVFRPTADNFTYIRAGVACGVTAVFGSPLGGVLFSIEVTSQYYAIKYDSL
;
A
#
# COMPACT_ATOMS: atom_id res chain seq x y z
N MET A 1 -10.19 38.37 46.92
CA MET A 1 -11.32 37.85 46.12
C MET A 1 -10.91 37.96 44.66
N ILE A 2 -10.47 36.88 44.00
CA ILE A 2 -11.27 35.80 43.38
C ILE A 2 -11.86 36.21 42.01
N TYR A 3 -11.26 35.61 40.96
CA TYR A 3 -11.77 35.18 39.62
C TYR A 3 -12.14 36.25 38.55
N GLY A 4 -11.92 36.04 37.24
CA GLY A 4 -11.45 34.82 36.56
C GLY A 4 -11.25 34.94 35.03
N ASN A 5 -10.30 34.13 34.55
CA ASN A 5 -10.19 33.35 33.31
C ASN A 5 -11.15 33.58 32.11
N ARG A 6 -10.56 33.90 30.94
CA ARG A 6 -10.88 33.27 29.64
C ARG A 6 -9.77 33.55 28.62
N SER A 7 -8.76 32.69 28.60
CA SER A 7 -7.88 32.46 27.46
C SER A 7 -8.38 31.25 26.63
N SER A 8 -7.77 31.06 25.45
CA SER A 8 -7.39 29.75 24.90
C SER A 8 -8.34 28.98 23.97
N VAL A 9 -9.03 29.62 23.02
CA VAL A 9 -9.69 28.84 21.92
C VAL A 9 -9.38 29.33 20.50
N LEU A 10 -8.89 30.56 20.30
CA LEU A 10 -8.74 31.10 18.94
C LEU A 10 -7.31 31.06 18.35
N ASP A 11 -6.26 30.88 19.15
CA ASP A 11 -4.87 30.85 18.64
C ASP A 11 -4.39 29.46 18.16
N ALA A 12 -5.10 28.39 18.48
CA ALA A 12 -4.69 27.02 18.12
C ALA A 12 -5.00 26.66 16.65
N THR A 13 -5.97 27.34 16.03
CA THR A 13 -6.43 27.02 14.67
C THR A 13 -5.57 27.74 13.60
N GLU A 14 -5.05 28.94 13.89
CA GLU A 14 -4.11 29.62 12.98
C GLU A 14 -2.71 28.99 13.01
N ALA A 15 -2.22 28.55 14.18
CA ALA A 15 -0.92 27.90 14.30
C ALA A 15 -0.85 26.55 13.55
N SER A 16 -1.96 25.80 13.52
CA SER A 16 -2.05 24.51 12.80
C SER A 16 -2.21 24.69 11.28
N PHE A 17 -2.86 25.79 10.84
CA PHE A 17 -3.01 26.11 9.41
C PHE A 17 -1.73 26.72 8.79
N VAL A 18 -0.98 27.50 9.57
CA VAL A 18 0.33 28.06 9.17
C VAL A 18 1.42 26.99 9.19
N GLY A 19 1.45 26.11 10.21
CA GLY A 19 2.37 24.97 10.27
C GLY A 19 2.24 24.04 9.06
N SER A 20 1.02 23.74 8.63
CA SER A 20 0.77 22.92 7.43
C SER A 20 1.26 23.55 6.12
N LYS A 21 1.31 24.88 6.00
CA LYS A 21 1.78 25.56 4.77
C LYS A 21 3.30 25.74 4.75
N VAL A 22 3.91 25.99 5.91
CA VAL A 22 5.37 26.11 6.04
C VAL A 22 6.05 24.75 5.95
N GLU A 23 5.46 23.70 6.54
CA GLU A 23 5.99 22.32 6.50
C GLU A 23 5.84 21.69 5.09
N LYS A 24 4.81 22.08 4.33
CA LYS A 24 4.68 21.71 2.91
C LYS A 24 5.67 22.44 2.00
N ALA A 25 6.00 23.70 2.29
CA ALA A 25 6.99 24.45 1.51
C ALA A 25 8.44 23.99 1.76
N PHE A 26 8.72 23.41 2.94
CA PHE A 26 10.09 23.00 3.31
C PHE A 26 10.53 21.63 2.76
N HIS A 27 9.58 20.75 2.41
CA HIS A 27 9.89 19.37 2.01
C HIS A 27 10.05 19.19 0.49
N GLU A 28 9.50 20.08 -0.34
CA GLU A 28 9.52 19.93 -1.81
C GLU A 28 10.85 20.34 -2.48
N ASP A 29 11.71 21.14 -1.81
CA ASP A 29 12.86 21.78 -2.48
C ASP A 29 14.25 21.46 -1.90
N THR A 30 14.37 20.68 -0.82
CA THR A 30 15.68 20.38 -0.19
C THR A 30 16.63 19.61 -1.10
N TRP A 31 16.13 18.73 -1.96
CA TRP A 31 16.95 18.00 -2.93
C TRP A 31 17.41 18.88 -4.12
N ARG A 32 16.66 19.93 -4.46
CA ARG A 32 17.00 20.86 -5.55
C ARG A 32 18.12 21.83 -5.18
N HIS A 33 18.26 22.10 -3.89
CA HIS A 33 19.24 23.05 -3.35
C HIS A 33 20.50 22.38 -2.83
N ALA A 34 20.50 21.05 -2.66
CA ALA A 34 21.68 20.32 -2.22
C ALA A 34 22.69 20.19 -3.36
N SER A 35 23.87 20.80 -3.20
CA SER A 35 24.94 20.76 -4.21
C SER A 35 25.68 19.43 -4.25
N SER A 36 25.55 18.61 -3.21
CA SER A 36 26.19 17.30 -3.06
C SER A 36 25.35 16.33 -2.22
N LEU A 37 25.59 15.02 -2.38
CA LEU A 37 24.92 13.97 -1.61
C LEU A 37 25.19 14.11 -0.10
N GLU A 38 26.38 14.56 0.29
CA GLU A 38 26.74 14.76 1.69
C GLU A 38 25.96 15.90 2.35
N GLU A 39 25.70 16.97 1.59
CA GLU A 39 24.93 18.12 2.04
C GLU A 39 23.45 17.74 2.24
N TYR A 40 22.86 17.04 1.27
CA TYR A 40 21.51 16.49 1.40
C TYR A 40 21.37 15.58 2.64
N GLN A 41 22.34 14.67 2.85
CA GLN A 41 22.35 13.78 4.00
C GLN A 41 22.56 14.52 5.33
N ARG A 42 23.25 15.67 5.33
CA ARG A 42 23.45 16.51 6.52
C ARG A 42 22.18 17.28 6.86
N GLU A 43 21.53 17.88 5.87
CA GLU A 43 20.24 18.57 5.99
C GLU A 43 19.16 17.63 6.56
N MET A 44 19.04 16.43 5.98
CA MET A 44 18.11 15.39 6.42
C MET A 44 18.35 14.93 7.86
N ARG A 45 19.61 14.87 8.29
CA ARG A 45 19.98 14.56 9.69
C ARG A 45 19.67 15.71 10.65
N SER A 46 19.72 16.96 10.18
CA SER A 46 19.38 18.14 10.96
C SER A 46 17.87 18.22 11.21
N ASN A 47 17.06 18.10 10.16
CA ASN A 47 15.60 18.16 10.26
C ASN A 47 15.02 17.02 11.11
N ARG A 48 15.62 15.82 11.03
CA ARG A 48 15.27 14.71 11.91
C ARG A 48 15.50 15.01 13.40
N ARG A 49 16.54 15.79 13.72
CA ARG A 49 16.84 16.17 15.12
C ARG A 49 15.83 17.19 15.65
N ILE A 50 15.38 18.13 14.82
CA ILE A 50 14.42 19.16 15.21
C ILE A 50 13.03 18.55 15.48
N SER A 51 12.59 17.61 14.64
CA SER A 51 11.31 16.88 14.87
C SER A 51 11.31 16.07 16.19
N LEU A 52 12.47 15.61 16.64
CA LEU A 52 12.62 14.89 17.91
C LEU A 52 12.52 15.82 19.14
N THR A 53 12.85 17.11 19.00
CA THR A 53 12.89 18.06 20.12
C THR A 53 11.56 18.77 20.37
N ASP A 54 10.69 18.88 19.36
CA ASP A 54 9.43 19.64 19.49
C ASP A 54 8.31 18.89 20.23
N ASN A 55 8.54 17.64 20.66
CA ASN A 55 7.51 16.78 21.27
C ASN A 55 7.77 16.45 22.75
N ILE A 56 8.38 17.38 23.51
CA ILE A 56 8.76 17.15 24.91
C ILE A 56 7.62 17.56 25.86
N SER A 57 6.69 16.63 26.07
CA SER A 57 6.09 16.40 27.39
C SER A 57 6.85 15.24 28.04
N PRO A 58 7.20 15.26 29.34
CA PRO A 58 8.07 14.25 29.92
C PRO A 58 7.40 12.87 29.82
N PRO A 59 7.96 11.91 29.06
CA PRO A 59 7.34 10.61 28.92
C PRO A 59 7.44 9.87 30.24
N THR A 60 6.35 9.22 30.67
CA THR A 60 6.40 8.18 31.72
C THR A 60 7.46 7.13 31.35
N ILE A 61 8.07 6.48 32.34
CA ILE A 61 9.13 5.47 32.12
C ILE A 61 8.75 4.45 31.02
N GLY A 62 7.48 4.03 30.97
CA GLY A 62 6.98 3.16 29.90
C GLY A 62 7.03 3.78 28.50
N ARG A 63 6.68 5.06 28.36
CA ARG A 63 6.74 5.78 27.07
C ARG A 63 8.19 6.09 26.65
N ARG A 64 9.12 6.22 27.62
CA ARG A 64 10.55 6.35 27.36
C ARG A 64 11.15 5.03 26.86
N VAL A 65 10.85 3.91 27.53
CA VAL A 65 11.24 2.55 27.09
C VAL A 65 10.64 2.24 25.71
N TRP A 66 9.37 2.59 25.49
CA TRP A 66 8.71 2.44 24.19
C TRP A 66 9.42 3.20 23.06
N ASN A 67 9.78 4.46 23.30
CA ASN A 67 10.50 5.28 22.33
C ASN A 67 11.93 4.76 22.10
N MET A 68 12.59 4.23 23.13
CA MET A 68 13.89 3.56 22.99
C MET A 68 13.79 2.27 22.17
N CYS A 69 12.75 1.46 22.40
CA CYS A 69 12.47 0.29 21.58
C CYS A 69 12.25 0.67 20.12
N LYS A 70 11.59 1.80 19.83
CA LYS A 70 11.42 2.33 18.46
C LYS A 70 12.71 2.88 17.84
N SER A 71 13.61 3.47 18.63
CA SER A 71 14.85 4.08 18.12
C SER A 71 15.97 3.07 17.83
N LEU A 72 15.84 1.83 18.33
CA LEU A 72 16.84 0.79 18.13
C LEU A 72 16.88 0.30 16.67
N PRO A 73 18.08 0.00 16.13
CA PRO A 73 18.26 -0.42 14.74
C PRO A 73 17.56 -1.74 14.39
N HIS A 74 17.25 -2.58 15.38
CA HIS A 74 16.46 -3.82 15.28
C HIS A 74 15.27 -3.78 16.25
N SER A 75 14.43 -2.76 16.14
CA SER A 75 13.24 -2.65 16.97
C SER A 75 12.32 -3.87 16.80
N PRO A 76 11.87 -4.53 17.89
CA PRO A 76 10.87 -5.60 17.80
C PRO A 76 9.56 -5.11 17.19
N ILE A 77 9.28 -3.81 17.27
CA ILE A 77 8.09 -3.19 16.69
C ILE A 77 8.12 -3.29 15.16
N THR A 78 9.28 -3.05 14.54
CA THR A 78 9.45 -3.20 13.09
C THR A 78 9.23 -4.65 12.65
N TRP A 79 9.71 -5.63 13.42
CA TRP A 79 9.45 -7.04 13.14
C TRP A 79 7.97 -7.39 13.25
N THR A 80 7.28 -6.93 14.30
CA THR A 80 5.84 -7.14 14.43
C THR A 80 5.05 -6.48 13.30
N PHE A 81 5.49 -5.30 12.83
CA PHE A 81 4.92 -4.66 11.65
C PHE A 81 5.12 -5.51 10.39
N LEU A 82 6.33 -6.00 10.14
CA LEU A 82 6.62 -6.82 8.96
C LEU A 82 5.86 -8.16 8.99
N ILE A 83 5.74 -8.80 10.16
CA ILE A 83 4.96 -10.03 10.33
C ILE A 83 3.48 -9.76 10.06
N THR A 84 2.90 -8.71 10.65
CA THR A 84 1.49 -8.37 10.43
C THR A 84 1.20 -8.01 8.98
N LEU A 85 2.09 -7.24 8.33
CA LEU A 85 1.99 -6.92 6.91
C LEU A 85 2.13 -8.17 6.02
N GLY A 86 3.05 -9.07 6.37
CA GLY A 86 3.24 -10.36 5.71
C GLY A 86 2.01 -11.26 5.80
N CYS A 87 1.44 -11.41 7.00
CA CYS A 87 0.19 -12.14 7.20
C CYS A 87 -0.98 -11.51 6.43
N LEU A 88 -1.06 -10.18 6.39
CA LEU A 88 -2.12 -9.47 5.66
C LEU A 88 -1.97 -9.63 4.14
N SER A 89 -0.75 -9.55 3.64
CA SER A 89 -0.42 -9.81 2.24
C SER A 89 -0.71 -11.25 1.86
N ALA A 90 -0.35 -12.21 2.71
CA ALA A 90 -0.67 -13.63 2.52
C ALA A 90 -2.19 -13.86 2.51
N LEU A 91 -2.96 -13.24 3.41
CA LEU A 91 -4.41 -13.40 3.44
C LEU A 91 -5.10 -12.86 2.19
N LEU A 92 -4.61 -11.75 1.64
CA LEU A 92 -5.13 -11.17 0.40
C LEU A 92 -4.63 -11.87 -0.85
N GLY A 93 -3.43 -12.43 -0.81
CA GLY A 93 -2.70 -12.98 -1.95
C GLY A 93 -2.56 -14.49 -1.96
N TYR A 94 -3.15 -15.23 -1.01
CA TYR A 94 -2.79 -16.63 -0.75
C TYR A 94 -2.81 -17.51 -2.01
N ILE A 95 -1.61 -17.80 -2.49
CA ILE A 95 -1.32 -18.84 -3.48
C ILE A 95 -0.54 -19.90 -2.71
N HIS A 96 -1.15 -21.06 -2.48
CA HIS A 96 -0.36 -22.26 -2.22
C HIS A 96 -0.10 -22.97 -3.55
N THR A 97 1.06 -22.67 -4.15
CA THR A 97 1.69 -23.56 -5.10
C THR A 97 2.41 -24.66 -4.30
N TYR A 98 1.74 -25.79 -4.10
CA TYR A 98 2.43 -27.07 -3.98
C TYR A 98 2.08 -27.93 -5.20
N PRO A 99 3.06 -28.57 -5.86
CA PRO A 99 2.78 -29.50 -6.93
C PRO A 99 2.25 -30.78 -6.28
N SER A 100 0.99 -31.11 -6.49
CA SER A 100 0.46 -32.41 -6.13
C SER A 100 -0.51 -32.87 -7.21
N LEU A 101 0.11 -33.43 -8.25
CA LEU A 101 -0.19 -34.75 -8.78
C LEU A 101 -1.63 -35.24 -8.54
N HIS A 102 -2.40 -35.29 -9.63
CA HIS A 102 -3.53 -36.19 -9.92
C HIS A 102 -4.56 -36.45 -8.78
N THR A 103 -5.83 -36.09 -9.05
CA THR A 103 -7.06 -36.93 -8.97
C THR A 103 -8.28 -36.15 -8.41
N PHE A 104 -9.15 -35.74 -9.34
CA PHE A 104 -10.61 -35.47 -9.26
C PHE A 104 -11.24 -34.51 -8.22
N PRO A 105 -12.36 -33.85 -8.60
CA PRO A 105 -12.93 -32.70 -7.91
C PRO A 105 -14.04 -33.11 -6.93
N HIS A 106 -14.10 -32.49 -5.75
CA HIS A 106 -15.36 -32.16 -5.05
C HIS A 106 -15.18 -31.42 -3.72
N HIS A 107 -13.96 -31.22 -3.23
CA HIS A 107 -13.71 -30.33 -2.09
C HIS A 107 -13.32 -28.94 -2.59
N ILE A 108 -14.09 -27.93 -2.17
CA ILE A 108 -13.75 -26.50 -2.30
C ILE A 108 -12.47 -26.31 -1.48
N SER A 109 -11.31 -26.45 -2.13
CA SER A 109 -10.02 -26.32 -1.47
C SER A 109 -9.73 -24.83 -1.29
N MET A 110 -9.49 -24.45 -0.03
CA MET A 110 -9.29 -23.07 0.43
C MET A 110 -7.85 -22.60 0.14
N ASP A 111 -7.40 -22.81 -1.10
CA ASP A 111 -6.01 -22.58 -1.54
C ASP A 111 -5.89 -21.33 -2.42
N ARG A 112 -6.99 -20.58 -2.59
CA ARG A 112 -7.09 -19.42 -3.49
C ARG A 112 -7.11 -18.13 -2.68
N SER A 113 -6.42 -17.12 -3.20
CA SER A 113 -6.42 -15.77 -2.63
C SER A 113 -7.85 -15.23 -2.60
N LEU A 114 -8.19 -14.33 -1.67
CA LEU A 114 -9.54 -13.78 -1.60
C LEU A 114 -9.97 -13.18 -2.96
N MET A 115 -9.06 -12.50 -3.66
CA MET A 115 -9.35 -11.95 -4.99
C MET A 115 -9.61 -13.05 -6.02
N ASP A 116 -8.81 -14.12 -6.03
CA ASP A 116 -8.99 -15.24 -6.95
C ASP A 116 -10.29 -15.99 -6.69
N TYR A 117 -10.70 -16.12 -5.42
CA TYR A 117 -12.00 -16.67 -5.05
C TYR A 117 -13.13 -15.84 -5.68
N TRP A 118 -13.12 -14.52 -5.53
CA TRP A 118 -14.14 -13.65 -6.14
C TRP A 118 -14.13 -13.71 -7.67
N ILE A 119 -12.96 -13.67 -8.31
CA ILE A 119 -12.82 -13.77 -9.76
C ILE A 119 -13.44 -15.09 -10.25
N VAL A 120 -13.08 -16.21 -9.62
CA VAL A 120 -13.56 -17.55 -10.00
C VAL A 120 -15.06 -17.67 -9.78
N MET A 121 -15.59 -17.14 -8.68
CA MET A 121 -17.03 -17.13 -8.40
C MET A 121 -17.80 -16.40 -9.50
N ILE A 122 -17.33 -15.21 -9.89
CA ILE A 122 -17.96 -14.38 -10.93
C ILE A 122 -17.83 -15.05 -12.31
N VAL A 123 -16.65 -15.60 -12.64
CA VAL A 123 -16.42 -16.34 -13.90
C VAL A 123 -17.27 -17.61 -13.96
N SER A 124 -17.45 -18.32 -12.84
CA SER A 124 -18.30 -19.51 -12.76
C SER A 124 -19.76 -19.16 -13.00
N LEU A 125 -20.21 -17.98 -12.55
CA LEU A 125 -21.55 -17.48 -12.85
C LEU A 125 -21.74 -17.28 -14.36
N ARG A 126 -20.77 -16.64 -15.04
CA ARG A 126 -20.78 -16.50 -16.50
C ARG A 126 -20.88 -17.86 -17.16
N GLN A 127 -20.05 -18.82 -16.76
CA GLN A 127 -20.03 -20.15 -17.36
C GLN A 127 -21.39 -20.85 -17.20
N ARG A 128 -22.02 -20.76 -16.01
CA ARG A 128 -23.38 -21.29 -15.79
C ARG A 128 -24.38 -20.68 -16.75
N MET A 129 -24.42 -19.34 -16.87
CA MET A 129 -25.36 -18.67 -17.78
C MET A 129 -25.16 -19.07 -19.24
N VAL A 130 -23.91 -19.20 -19.70
CA VAL A 130 -23.57 -19.65 -21.06
C VAL A 130 -24.03 -21.10 -21.27
N THR A 131 -23.73 -21.99 -20.33
CA THR A 131 -24.13 -23.42 -20.46
C THR A 131 -25.65 -23.62 -20.44
N HIS A 132 -26.43 -22.74 -19.79
CA HIS A 132 -27.89 -22.80 -19.81
C HIS A 132 -28.48 -22.52 -21.20
N LEU A 133 -27.78 -21.76 -22.06
CA LEU A 133 -28.24 -21.43 -23.41
C LEU A 133 -27.69 -22.39 -24.49
N GLY A 134 -26.86 -23.36 -24.10
CA GLY A 134 -26.22 -24.34 -25.01
C GLY A 134 -24.97 -23.78 -25.68
N ASP A 135 -23.88 -24.54 -25.70
CA ASP A 135 -22.54 -24.07 -26.07
C ASP A 135 -22.44 -23.54 -27.52
N ASP A 136 -23.27 -24.06 -28.44
CA ASP A 136 -23.24 -23.71 -29.87
C ASP A 136 -24.29 -22.67 -30.29
N SER A 137 -25.05 -22.10 -29.34
CA SER A 137 -26.10 -21.13 -29.67
C SER A 137 -25.55 -19.72 -29.86
N LEU A 138 -26.14 -18.98 -30.80
CA LEU A 138 -25.86 -17.54 -30.97
C LEU A 138 -26.12 -16.77 -29.66
N GLY A 139 -27.10 -17.21 -28.87
CA GLY A 139 -27.43 -16.64 -27.57
C GLY A 139 -26.27 -16.72 -26.56
N SER A 140 -25.57 -17.85 -26.51
CA SER A 140 -24.37 -18.03 -25.68
C SER A 140 -23.26 -17.05 -26.05
N TYR A 141 -23.05 -16.80 -27.34
CA TYR A 141 -22.08 -15.81 -27.83
C TYR A 141 -22.46 -14.38 -27.44
N LEU A 142 -23.74 -14.01 -27.58
CA LEU A 142 -24.23 -12.68 -27.17
C LEU A 142 -24.11 -12.46 -25.66
N VAL A 143 -24.45 -13.47 -24.85
CA VAL A 143 -24.29 -13.40 -23.39
C VAL A 143 -22.83 -13.25 -23.00
N TRP A 144 -21.92 -13.97 -23.68
CA TRP A 144 -20.49 -13.87 -23.43
C TRP A 144 -19.94 -12.47 -23.74
N ILE A 145 -20.32 -11.88 -24.89
CA ILE A 145 -19.95 -10.49 -25.23
C ILE A 145 -20.55 -9.50 -24.24
N ALA A 146 -21.86 -9.60 -23.97
CA ALA A 146 -22.56 -8.68 -23.08
C ALA A 146 -21.94 -8.70 -21.68
N TRP A 147 -21.59 -9.89 -21.17
CA TRP A 147 -20.89 -10.04 -19.90
C TRP A 147 -19.54 -9.34 -19.90
N THR A 148 -18.70 -9.60 -20.92
CA THR A 148 -17.36 -9.00 -21.03
C THR A 148 -17.43 -7.48 -21.08
N VAL A 149 -18.34 -6.92 -21.88
CA VAL A 149 -18.54 -5.47 -21.99
C VAL A 149 -19.06 -4.89 -20.68
N LEU A 150 -20.07 -5.52 -20.06
CA LEU A 150 -20.65 -5.04 -18.80
C LEU A 150 -19.62 -5.02 -17.68
N CYS A 151 -18.90 -6.11 -17.46
CA CYS A 151 -17.85 -6.18 -16.44
C CYS A 151 -16.71 -5.20 -16.71
N GLY A 152 -16.31 -5.01 -17.97
CA GLY A 152 -15.29 -4.02 -18.35
C GLY A 152 -15.73 -2.58 -18.06
N VAL A 153 -16.95 -2.21 -18.45
CA VAL A 153 -17.51 -0.87 -18.18
C VAL A 153 -17.65 -0.64 -16.68
N LEU A 154 -18.12 -1.63 -15.92
CA LEU A 154 -18.20 -1.53 -14.46
C LEU A 154 -16.82 -1.35 -13.83
N ALA A 155 -15.80 -2.11 -14.27
CA ALA A 155 -14.43 -1.97 -13.78
C ALA A 155 -13.88 -0.55 -13.99
N THR A 156 -14.03 0.02 -15.19
CA THR A 156 -13.60 1.40 -15.48
C THR A 156 -14.42 2.42 -14.69
N SER A 157 -15.72 2.21 -14.53
CA SER A 157 -16.59 3.11 -13.77
C SER A 157 -16.18 3.21 -12.29
N CYS A 158 -15.71 2.10 -11.69
CA CYS A 158 -15.21 2.12 -10.32
C CYS A 158 -14.01 3.08 -10.16
N GLY A 159 -13.10 3.10 -11.13
CA GLY A 159 -11.96 4.03 -11.11
C GLY A 159 -12.40 5.48 -11.27
N TYR A 160 -13.37 5.74 -12.16
CA TYR A 160 -13.88 7.09 -12.39
C TYR A 160 -14.64 7.66 -11.18
N PHE A 161 -15.51 6.87 -10.55
CA PHE A 161 -16.38 7.35 -9.47
C PHE A 161 -15.74 7.32 -8.08
N ILE A 162 -14.86 6.35 -7.79
CA ILE A 162 -14.30 6.19 -6.44
C ILE A 162 -12.99 6.97 -6.29
N SER A 163 -12.03 6.77 -7.21
CA SER A 163 -10.73 7.41 -7.14
C SER A 163 -10.00 7.28 -8.47
N THR A 164 -9.80 8.39 -9.19
CA THR A 164 -9.04 8.41 -10.45
C THR A 164 -7.61 7.87 -10.30
N ASN A 165 -7.02 7.95 -9.10
CA ASN A 165 -5.69 7.38 -8.80
C ASN A 165 -5.66 5.83 -8.77
N SER A 166 -6.80 5.15 -8.82
CA SER A 166 -6.84 3.68 -8.86
C SER A 166 -6.56 3.10 -10.24
N ASP A 167 -6.53 3.93 -11.27
CA ASP A 167 -6.40 3.46 -12.63
C ASP A 167 -4.98 2.91 -12.93
N GLY A 168 -4.92 1.94 -13.84
CA GLY A 168 -3.70 1.26 -14.26
C GLY A 168 -3.02 0.38 -13.20
N SER A 169 -1.80 -0.05 -13.54
CA SER A 169 -1.02 -1.03 -12.77
C SER A 169 -0.64 -0.58 -11.35
N GLY A 170 -0.45 0.72 -11.10
CA GLY A 170 0.01 1.20 -9.79
C GLY A 170 1.52 1.15 -9.57
N ILE A 171 2.27 0.30 -10.30
CA ILE A 171 3.75 0.29 -10.27
C ILE A 171 4.34 1.68 -10.62
N PRO A 172 3.93 2.35 -11.73
CA PRO A 172 4.45 3.68 -12.06
C PRO A 172 4.13 4.72 -10.98
N GLN A 173 2.97 4.60 -10.34
CA GLN A 173 2.53 5.51 -9.27
C GLN A 173 3.35 5.29 -7.99
N MET A 174 3.68 4.05 -7.65
CA MET A 174 4.58 3.74 -6.53
C MET A 174 5.99 4.25 -6.79
N LYS A 175 6.50 4.10 -8.01
CA LYS A 175 7.80 4.66 -8.41
C LYS A 175 7.83 6.19 -8.27
N ALA A 176 6.82 6.88 -8.80
CA ALA A 176 6.71 8.33 -8.72
C ALA A 176 6.43 8.85 -7.29
N LEU A 177 5.72 8.08 -6.48
CA LEU A 177 5.54 8.40 -5.05
C LEU A 177 6.86 8.32 -4.30
N LEU A 178 7.61 7.23 -4.49
CA LEU A 178 8.84 6.97 -3.73
C LEU A 178 10.04 7.78 -4.20
N ALA A 179 9.98 8.31 -5.42
CA ALA A 179 10.91 9.32 -5.92
C ALA A 179 10.47 10.76 -5.59
N GLY A 180 9.36 10.94 -4.85
CA GLY A 180 8.93 12.22 -4.29
C GLY A 180 8.14 13.12 -5.25
N GLN A 181 7.73 12.63 -6.42
CA GLN A 181 6.96 13.42 -7.40
C GLN A 181 5.45 13.42 -7.13
N LEU A 182 4.94 12.48 -6.31
CA LEU A 182 3.52 12.37 -5.98
C LEU A 182 3.26 12.50 -4.49
N ASN A 183 2.11 13.08 -4.14
CA ASN A 183 1.66 13.20 -2.77
C ASN A 183 1.04 11.90 -2.23
N THR A 184 1.49 11.45 -1.05
CA THR A 184 1.03 10.22 -0.40
C THR A 184 -0.48 10.19 -0.16
N SER A 185 -1.11 11.33 0.17
CA SER A 185 -2.54 11.40 0.50
C SER A 185 -3.46 10.96 -0.65
N ASN A 186 -3.06 11.22 -1.89
CA ASN A 186 -3.88 10.95 -3.06
C ASN A 186 -3.68 9.53 -3.58
N VAL A 187 -2.42 9.05 -3.57
CA VAL A 187 -2.04 7.75 -4.12
C VAL A 187 -2.31 6.61 -3.12
N LEU A 188 -2.19 6.87 -1.81
CA LEU A 188 -2.42 5.89 -0.74
C LEU A 188 -3.73 6.16 0.00
N SER A 189 -4.79 6.51 -0.72
CA SER A 189 -6.12 6.66 -0.16
C SER A 189 -6.81 5.30 0.05
N TYR A 190 -7.64 5.19 1.10
CA TYR A 190 -8.53 4.04 1.29
C TYR A 190 -9.51 3.86 0.10
N ALA A 191 -9.95 4.97 -0.50
CA ALA A 191 -10.78 4.93 -1.69
C ALA A 191 -10.05 4.25 -2.87
N ALA A 192 -8.76 4.55 -3.05
CA ALA A 192 -7.93 3.92 -4.07
C ALA A 192 -7.76 2.41 -3.82
N LEU A 193 -7.65 1.98 -2.56
CA LEU A 193 -7.60 0.55 -2.20
C LEU A 193 -8.88 -0.18 -2.65
N VAL A 194 -10.04 0.33 -2.28
CA VAL A 194 -11.34 -0.29 -2.59
C VAL A 194 -11.58 -0.28 -4.10
N ALA A 195 -11.33 0.84 -4.76
CA ALA A 195 -11.46 0.97 -6.21
C ALA A 195 -10.55 -0.01 -6.97
N ARG A 196 -9.29 -0.15 -6.56
CA ARG A 196 -8.34 -1.12 -7.16
C ARG A 196 -8.79 -2.55 -6.93
N CYS A 197 -9.28 -2.87 -5.73
CA CYS A 197 -9.75 -4.22 -5.41
C CYS A 197 -10.92 -4.62 -6.32
N VAL A 198 -11.97 -3.81 -6.36
CA VAL A 198 -13.18 -4.07 -7.15
C VAL A 198 -12.88 -4.02 -8.65
N GLY A 199 -12.14 -3.02 -9.11
CA GLY A 199 -11.79 -2.85 -10.52
C GLY A 199 -10.94 -4.01 -11.04
N THR A 200 -9.97 -4.49 -10.25
CA THR A 200 -9.12 -5.63 -10.64
C THR A 200 -9.93 -6.93 -10.70
N VAL A 201 -10.83 -7.17 -9.74
CA VAL A 201 -11.70 -8.36 -9.75
C VAL A 201 -12.63 -8.33 -10.98
N LEU A 202 -13.28 -7.21 -11.26
CA LEU A 202 -14.20 -7.09 -12.41
C LEU A 202 -13.48 -7.18 -13.76
N SER A 203 -12.29 -6.59 -13.88
CA SER A 203 -11.47 -6.65 -15.09
C SER A 203 -10.93 -8.07 -15.38
N ASN A 204 -10.51 -8.81 -14.35
CA ASN A 204 -10.14 -10.21 -14.53
C ASN A 204 -11.38 -11.09 -14.80
N ALA A 205 -12.51 -10.77 -14.17
CA ALA A 205 -13.74 -11.52 -14.35
C ALA A 205 -14.41 -11.30 -15.71
N SER A 206 -14.14 -10.19 -16.41
CA SER A 206 -14.57 -10.01 -17.80
C SER A 206 -13.79 -10.90 -18.77
N GLY A 207 -12.66 -11.49 -18.36
CA GLY A 207 -11.80 -12.29 -19.22
C GLY A 207 -10.84 -11.48 -20.09
N LEU A 208 -10.63 -10.19 -19.75
CA LEU A 208 -9.58 -9.39 -20.37
C LEU A 208 -8.20 -9.93 -19.96
N SER A 209 -7.23 -9.84 -20.88
CA SER A 209 -5.83 -10.19 -20.61
C SER A 209 -5.15 -9.08 -19.81
N VAL A 210 -5.50 -8.96 -18.52
CA VAL A 210 -4.98 -7.95 -17.59
C VAL A 210 -4.37 -8.64 -16.39
N GLY A 211 -3.13 -8.26 -16.04
CA GLY A 211 -2.45 -8.81 -14.86
C GLY A 211 -2.95 -8.15 -13.56
N LYS A 212 -3.24 -8.98 -12.54
CA LYS A 212 -3.59 -8.52 -11.17
C LYS A 212 -2.38 -8.11 -10.32
N GLU A 213 -1.17 -8.42 -10.78
CA GLU A 213 0.05 -8.35 -9.97
C GLU A 213 0.49 -6.92 -9.62
N GLY A 214 0.39 -6.00 -10.57
CA GLY A 214 0.67 -4.59 -10.34
C GLY A 214 -0.31 -3.94 -9.34
N PRO A 215 -1.64 -4.08 -9.55
CA PRO A 215 -2.60 -3.55 -8.59
C PRO A 215 -2.43 -4.15 -7.19
N PHE A 216 -2.04 -5.43 -7.11
CA PHE A 216 -1.83 -6.15 -5.85
C PHE A 216 -0.73 -5.53 -4.98
N LEU A 217 0.48 -5.34 -5.52
CA LEU A 217 1.57 -4.72 -4.73
C LEU A 217 1.22 -3.29 -4.28
N HIS A 218 0.47 -2.53 -5.08
CA HIS A 218 0.02 -1.20 -4.67
C HIS A 218 -0.97 -1.31 -3.50
N MET A 219 -1.95 -2.23 -3.54
CA MET A 219 -2.87 -2.45 -2.41
C MET A 219 -2.13 -2.78 -1.10
N ILE A 220 -1.12 -3.65 -1.15
CA ILE A 220 -0.28 -3.96 0.03
C ILE A 220 0.49 -2.72 0.51
N SER A 221 0.98 -1.89 -0.41
CA SER A 221 1.64 -0.61 -0.08
C SER A 221 0.71 0.39 0.59
N ILE A 222 -0.56 0.47 0.17
CA ILE A 222 -1.58 1.29 0.83
C ILE A 222 -1.80 0.79 2.25
N MET A 223 -1.94 -0.52 2.46
CA MET A 223 -2.07 -1.06 3.80
C MET A 223 -0.85 -0.83 4.67
N ALA A 224 0.36 -0.88 4.11
CA ALA A 224 1.57 -0.58 4.85
C ALA A 224 1.55 0.87 5.39
N ASP A 225 1.13 1.84 4.58
CA ASP A 225 0.93 3.22 5.02
C ASP A 225 -0.12 3.34 6.11
N LYS A 226 -1.28 2.70 5.94
CA LYS A 226 -2.36 2.74 6.95
C LYS A 226 -1.98 2.07 8.26
N LEU A 227 -1.27 0.96 8.18
CA LEU A 227 -0.73 0.28 9.35
C LEU A 227 0.32 1.13 10.05
N SER A 228 1.17 1.85 9.30
CA SER A 228 2.15 2.79 9.85
C SER A 228 1.52 4.03 10.50
N GLY A 229 0.28 4.39 10.11
CA GLY A 229 -0.48 5.47 10.74
C GLY A 229 -0.96 5.16 12.16
N LEU A 230 -0.96 3.89 12.58
CA LEU A 230 -1.35 3.49 13.94
C LEU A 230 -0.29 3.94 14.95
N SER A 231 -0.72 4.45 16.11
CA SER A 231 0.17 4.96 17.17
C SER A 231 1.26 3.98 17.60
N VAL A 232 0.96 2.68 17.51
CA VAL A 232 1.88 1.58 17.81
C VAL A 232 3.02 1.51 16.80
N PHE A 233 2.72 1.55 15.50
CA PHE A 233 3.69 1.38 14.40
C PHE A 233 4.19 2.69 13.81
N ARG A 234 3.71 3.84 14.30
CA ARG A 234 4.14 5.16 13.82
C ARG A 234 5.66 5.29 13.89
N PRO A 235 6.34 5.44 12.74
CA PRO A 235 7.78 5.59 12.72
C PRO A 235 8.19 6.96 13.26
N THR A 236 9.44 7.03 13.71
CA THR A 236 10.08 8.28 14.17
C THR A 236 10.63 9.11 13.00
N ALA A 237 10.61 8.56 11.79
CA ALA A 237 11.07 9.16 10.54
C ALA A 237 10.06 8.84 9.41
N ASP A 238 10.40 9.11 8.15
CA ASP A 238 9.49 8.93 7.02
C ASP A 238 8.91 7.51 6.90
N ASN A 239 7.61 7.44 6.61
CA ASN A 239 6.86 6.20 6.41
C ASN A 239 7.29 5.40 5.17
N PHE A 240 8.14 5.96 4.30
CA PHE A 240 8.56 5.34 3.05
C PHE A 240 9.27 4.00 3.24
N THR A 241 9.98 3.78 4.36
CA THR A 241 10.59 2.48 4.65
C THR A 241 9.54 1.37 4.76
N TYR A 242 8.41 1.66 5.40
CA TYR A 242 7.30 0.72 5.54
C TYR A 242 6.55 0.52 4.22
N ILE A 243 6.39 1.58 3.43
CA ILE A 243 5.78 1.50 2.09
C ILE A 243 6.64 0.63 1.17
N ARG A 244 7.97 0.80 1.17
CA ARG A 244 8.92 -0.05 0.43
C ARG A 244 8.83 -1.51 0.87
N ALA A 245 8.74 -1.76 2.18
CA ALA A 245 8.51 -3.12 2.69
C ALA A 245 7.17 -3.70 2.19
N GLY A 246 6.13 -2.87 2.06
CA GLY A 246 4.85 -3.25 1.44
C GLY A 246 4.98 -3.64 -0.03
N VAL A 247 5.74 -2.88 -0.82
CA VAL A 247 6.04 -3.23 -2.21
C VAL A 247 6.73 -4.59 -2.29
N ALA A 248 7.80 -4.79 -1.52
CA ALA A 248 8.52 -6.06 -1.47
C ALA A 248 7.60 -7.23 -1.08
N CYS A 249 6.80 -7.05 -0.02
CA CYS A 249 5.88 -8.05 0.50
C CYS A 249 4.78 -8.41 -0.51
N GLY A 250 4.23 -7.44 -1.24
CA GLY A 250 3.24 -7.67 -2.28
C GLY A 250 3.79 -8.49 -3.43
N VAL A 251 4.99 -8.17 -3.91
CA VAL A 251 5.66 -8.93 -4.99
C VAL A 251 6.03 -10.34 -4.53
N THR A 252 6.52 -10.50 -3.31
CA THR A 252 6.79 -11.83 -2.74
C THR A 252 5.54 -12.68 -2.65
N ALA A 253 4.40 -12.12 -2.22
CA ALA A 253 3.14 -12.86 -2.12
C ALA A 253 2.60 -13.29 -3.49
N VAL A 254 2.79 -12.46 -4.52
CA VAL A 254 2.36 -12.76 -5.89
C VAL A 254 3.22 -13.84 -6.54
N PHE A 255 4.54 -13.69 -6.49
CA PHE A 255 5.46 -14.54 -7.25
C PHE A 255 6.01 -15.72 -6.45
N GLY A 256 5.73 -15.78 -5.14
CA GLY A 256 6.31 -16.79 -4.25
C GLY A 256 7.84 -16.68 -4.12
N SER A 257 8.43 -15.55 -4.50
CA SER A 257 9.88 -15.32 -4.50
C SER A 257 10.24 -14.18 -3.54
N PRO A 258 10.75 -14.48 -2.33
CA PRO A 258 11.16 -13.45 -1.38
C PRO A 258 12.33 -12.62 -1.90
N LEU A 259 13.35 -13.27 -2.50
CA LEU A 259 14.50 -12.57 -3.06
C LEU A 259 14.10 -11.69 -4.27
N GLY A 260 13.25 -12.22 -5.16
CA GLY A 260 12.73 -11.45 -6.29
C GLY A 260 11.92 -10.24 -5.85
N GLY A 261 11.09 -10.38 -4.81
CA GLY A 261 10.29 -9.28 -4.26
C GLY A 261 11.13 -8.16 -3.66
N VAL A 262 12.18 -8.50 -2.92
CA VAL A 262 13.10 -7.50 -2.36
C VAL A 262 13.89 -6.81 -3.46
N LEU A 263 14.44 -7.54 -4.44
CA LEU A 263 15.18 -6.95 -5.56
C LEU A 263 14.30 -6.04 -6.40
N PHE A 264 13.08 -6.47 -6.72
CA PHE A 264 12.12 -5.65 -7.44
C PHE A 264 11.73 -4.39 -6.66
N SER A 265 11.52 -4.52 -5.35
CA SER A 265 11.28 -3.34 -4.51
C SER A 265 12.47 -2.39 -4.55
N ILE A 266 13.71 -2.88 -4.51
CA ILE A 266 14.89 -2.02 -4.64
C ILE A 266 14.86 -1.32 -6.01
N GLU A 267 14.65 -2.04 -7.10
CA GLU A 267 14.62 -1.48 -8.46
C GLU A 267 13.54 -0.40 -8.65
N VAL A 268 12.32 -0.67 -8.17
CA VAL A 268 11.17 0.23 -8.36
C VAL A 268 11.19 1.42 -7.41
N THR A 269 11.76 1.26 -6.21
CA THR A 269 11.68 2.26 -5.14
C THR A 269 12.93 3.11 -4.96
N SER A 270 13.99 2.84 -5.74
CA SER A 270 15.28 3.54 -5.60
C SER A 270 15.52 4.57 -6.70
N GLN A 271 15.95 5.76 -6.28
CA GLN A 271 17.03 6.49 -6.96
C GLN A 271 18.36 6.33 -6.19
N TYR A 272 18.30 6.12 -4.87
CA TYR A 272 19.39 5.69 -3.98
C TYR A 272 18.81 4.72 -2.92
N TYR A 273 19.54 3.65 -2.56
CA TYR A 273 19.13 2.65 -1.57
C TYR A 273 20.10 2.60 -0.40
N ALA A 274 19.59 2.72 0.84
CA ALA A 274 20.41 2.57 2.04
C ALA A 274 20.48 1.09 2.43
N ILE A 275 21.60 0.44 2.10
CA ILE A 275 21.91 -0.90 2.62
C ILE A 275 22.42 -0.73 4.05
N LYS A 276 21.71 -1.33 5.00
CA LYS A 276 22.12 -1.32 6.40
C LYS A 276 23.14 -2.46 6.58
N TYR A 277 24.42 -2.12 6.64
CA TYR A 277 25.47 -3.07 6.99
C TYR A 277 25.53 -3.19 8.51
N ASP A 278 25.45 -4.42 9.01
CA ASP A 278 25.83 -4.70 10.39
C ASP A 278 27.36 -4.72 10.43
N SER A 279 27.97 -3.67 10.98
CA SER A 279 29.37 -3.71 11.38
C SER A 279 29.47 -4.63 12.60
N LEU A 280 30.03 -5.83 12.38
CA LEU A 280 30.40 -6.79 13.42
C LEU A 280 31.19 -6.14 14.56
#